data_AF-A0A918TNF8-F1
#
_entry.id   AF-A0A918TNF8-F1
#
_cell.length_a   1.000
_cell.length_b   1.000
_cell.length_c   1.000
_cell.angle_alpha   90.00
_cell.angle_beta   90.00
_cell.angle_gamma   90.00
#
_symmetry.space_group_name_H-M   'P 1'
#
loop_
_entity.id
_entity.type
_entity.pdbx_description
1 polymer ?
#
loop_
_entity_poly.entity_id
_entity_poly.type
_entity_poly.pdbx_seq_one_letter_code
_entity_poly.pdbx_strand_id
1 'polypeptide(L)'
;MPAILAFFFLTAVTLTAQEKWPIRLQAPQPALKQLPDKEGVQAWETAHYLMSWEGEVSRPHLNDLARVAESVPLLFRQLPLPLWAPPKGGKAEIRICKDETSFVARGGPIGAAGFYHGRQATVLIRGDLLLNPPQARATRLRIGPDGDLLVHELCHLAMHRYHNLPPWLSEGLAEYFSCSHLGKGAFNFSESTRRIPQHIRKFYPVERFPILELPSLQALTSLTSREWIRSNNTMDANERYRPYATALLLIHYHLEGGPERRNELSNYLTEKLTNPRIQTNPPPIIANDLEERLAKFWKPKGLSIRFRKE
;
A
#
# COMPACT_ATOMS: atom_id res chain seq x y z
N MET A 1 37.84 3.45 -56.48
CA MET A 1 37.44 3.16 -55.09
C MET A 1 38.03 4.23 -54.18
N PRO A 2 37.19 5.00 -53.49
CA PRO A 2 37.46 5.28 -52.08
C PRO A 2 36.23 5.01 -51.19
N ALA A 3 36.52 4.59 -49.96
CA ALA A 3 35.60 4.05 -48.98
C ALA A 3 34.68 5.11 -48.37
N ILE A 4 33.41 4.74 -48.23
CA ILE A 4 32.39 5.46 -47.46
C ILE A 4 32.66 5.19 -45.98
N LEU A 5 33.15 6.19 -45.23
CA LEU A 5 33.05 6.18 -43.77
C LEU A 5 31.66 6.67 -43.36
N ALA A 6 30.76 5.74 -43.07
CA ALA A 6 29.51 6.04 -42.40
C ALA A 6 29.78 6.23 -40.91
N PHE A 7 29.77 7.47 -40.44
CA PHE A 7 29.70 7.80 -39.03
C PHE A 7 28.32 7.40 -38.50
N PHE A 8 28.22 6.25 -37.83
CA PHE A 8 27.09 5.95 -36.96
C PHE A 8 27.18 6.86 -35.73
N PHE A 9 26.41 7.94 -35.72
CA PHE A 9 26.07 8.64 -34.49
C PHE A 9 25.18 7.69 -33.67
N LEU A 10 25.80 6.94 -32.74
CA LEU A 10 25.09 6.45 -31.57
C LEU A 10 24.69 7.70 -30.77
N THR A 11 23.48 8.21 -31.00
CA THR A 11 22.82 9.09 -30.04
C THR A 11 22.57 8.26 -28.80
N ALA A 12 23.49 8.34 -27.84
CA ALA A 12 23.24 7.98 -26.46
C ALA A 12 21.99 8.74 -26.01
N VAL A 13 20.88 8.04 -25.88
CA VAL A 13 19.70 8.56 -25.19
C VAL A 13 20.15 8.78 -23.76
N THR A 14 20.44 10.03 -23.41
CA THR A 14 20.67 10.47 -22.05
C THR A 14 19.40 10.20 -21.25
N LEU A 15 19.37 9.10 -20.50
CA LEU A 15 18.43 8.83 -19.40
C LEU A 15 18.66 9.88 -18.29
N THR A 16 18.14 11.08 -18.48
CA THR A 16 18.14 12.13 -17.45
C THR A 16 16.78 12.81 -17.36
N ALA A 17 15.71 12.01 -17.33
CA ALA A 17 14.49 12.41 -16.66
C ALA A 17 14.43 11.62 -15.35
N GLN A 18 15.14 12.12 -14.34
CA GLN A 18 14.87 11.68 -12.97
C GLN A 18 13.49 12.22 -12.61
N GLU A 19 12.46 11.43 -12.88
CA GLU A 19 11.07 11.76 -12.57
C GLU A 19 10.98 12.16 -11.09
N LYS A 20 10.61 13.41 -10.84
CA LYS A 20 10.58 14.01 -9.51
C LYS A 20 9.53 13.28 -8.68
N TRP A 21 9.92 12.85 -7.47
CA TRP A 21 8.98 12.26 -6.51
C TRP A 21 7.80 13.23 -6.27
N PRO A 22 6.54 12.78 -6.39
CA PRO A 22 5.39 13.67 -6.24
C PRO A 22 5.37 14.25 -4.82
N ILE A 23 5.12 15.55 -4.71
CA ILE A 23 4.99 16.22 -3.41
C ILE A 23 3.54 16.14 -2.93
N ARG A 24 2.60 16.46 -3.82
CA ARG A 24 1.16 16.44 -3.57
C ARG A 24 0.43 15.93 -4.80
N LEU A 25 -0.70 15.27 -4.56
CA LEU A 25 -1.57 14.76 -5.61
C LEU A 25 -3.02 14.95 -5.17
N GLN A 26 -3.88 15.35 -6.10
CA GLN A 26 -5.31 15.44 -5.88
C GLN A 26 -6.02 14.79 -7.06
N ALA A 27 -6.76 13.72 -6.79
CA ALA A 27 -7.61 13.12 -7.81
C ALA A 27 -8.82 14.02 -8.09
N PRO A 28 -9.19 14.24 -9.37
CA PRO A 28 -10.46 14.88 -9.71
C PRO A 28 -11.63 13.96 -9.32
N GLN A 29 -12.85 14.51 -9.25
CA GLN A 29 -14.04 13.68 -9.11
C GLN A 29 -14.21 12.82 -10.37
N PRO A 30 -14.25 11.49 -10.26
CA PRO A 30 -14.47 10.64 -11.42
C PRO A 30 -15.93 10.67 -11.89
N ALA A 31 -16.12 10.38 -13.18
CA ALA A 31 -17.42 10.02 -13.71
C ALA A 31 -17.88 8.69 -13.11
N LEU A 32 -19.13 8.64 -12.66
CA LEU A 32 -19.78 7.45 -12.12
C LEU A 32 -20.95 7.07 -13.01
N LYS A 33 -20.83 5.91 -13.66
CA LYS A 33 -21.92 5.31 -14.43
C LYS A 33 -22.61 4.27 -13.55
N GLN A 34 -23.87 4.48 -13.22
CA GLN A 34 -24.67 3.47 -12.51
C GLN A 34 -24.96 2.30 -13.44
N LEU A 35 -24.78 1.09 -12.91
CA LEU A 35 -25.13 -0.17 -13.55
C LEU A 35 -26.47 -0.65 -12.98
N PRO A 36 -27.18 -1.57 -13.65
CA PRO A 36 -28.41 -2.14 -13.11
C PRO A 36 -28.17 -2.80 -11.74
N ASP A 37 -28.97 -2.40 -10.75
CA ASP A 37 -28.93 -2.99 -9.43
C ASP A 37 -29.38 -4.47 -9.50
N LYS A 38 -28.82 -5.31 -8.64
CA LYS A 38 -29.16 -6.74 -8.59
C LYS A 38 -29.25 -7.22 -7.13
N GLU A 39 -30.39 -7.79 -6.75
CA GLU A 39 -30.56 -8.50 -5.47
C GLU A 39 -30.10 -7.69 -4.24
N GLY A 40 -30.44 -6.40 -4.18
CA GLY A 40 -30.03 -5.52 -3.07
C GLY A 40 -28.56 -5.07 -3.13
N VAL A 41 -27.89 -5.29 -4.26
CA VAL A 41 -26.54 -4.78 -4.56
C VAL A 41 -26.65 -3.66 -5.58
N GLN A 42 -26.18 -2.48 -5.18
CA GLN A 42 -26.03 -1.34 -6.07
C GLN A 42 -24.65 -1.39 -6.73
N ALA A 43 -24.56 -1.04 -8.01
CA ALA A 43 -23.32 -1.16 -8.76
C ALA A 43 -23.03 0.07 -9.64
N TRP A 44 -21.74 0.41 -9.73
CA TRP A 44 -21.24 1.53 -10.53
C TRP A 44 -19.94 1.19 -11.21
N GLU A 45 -19.66 1.94 -12.26
CA GLU A 45 -18.46 1.84 -13.06
C GLU A 45 -17.74 3.20 -13.04
N THR A 46 -16.43 3.16 -12.79
CA THR A 46 -15.49 4.28 -12.95
C THR A 46 -14.51 3.97 -14.09
N ALA A 47 -13.49 4.81 -14.33
CA ALA A 47 -12.53 4.57 -15.40
C ALA A 47 -11.77 3.24 -15.24
N HIS A 48 -11.38 2.88 -14.01
CA HIS A 48 -10.55 1.70 -13.72
C HIS A 48 -11.28 0.58 -12.98
N TYR A 49 -12.44 0.85 -12.37
CA TYR A 49 -13.07 -0.08 -11.44
C TYR A 49 -14.54 -0.37 -11.75
N LEU A 50 -14.95 -1.59 -11.41
CA LEU A 50 -16.35 -1.97 -11.17
C LEU A 50 -16.55 -2.00 -9.66
N MET A 51 -17.45 -1.17 -9.16
CA MET A 51 -17.71 -1.00 -7.74
C MET A 51 -19.09 -1.53 -7.41
N SER A 52 -19.21 -2.39 -6.40
CA SER A 52 -20.50 -2.89 -5.92
C SER A 52 -20.65 -2.66 -4.43
N TRP A 53 -21.87 -2.33 -4.00
CA TRP A 53 -22.22 -2.08 -2.61
C TRP A 53 -23.44 -2.91 -2.22
N GLU A 54 -23.32 -3.73 -1.18
CA GLU A 54 -24.44 -4.49 -0.64
C GLU A 54 -25.24 -3.62 0.34
N GLY A 55 -26.50 -3.35 0.02
CA GLY A 55 -27.37 -2.43 0.76
C GLY A 55 -27.37 -1.01 0.17
N GLU A 56 -27.79 -0.05 0.99
CA GLU A 56 -27.93 1.35 0.57
C GLU A 56 -26.66 2.16 0.85
N VAL A 57 -26.30 3.03 -0.08
CA VAL A 57 -25.23 4.02 0.10
C VAL A 57 -25.68 5.38 -0.42
N SER A 58 -25.33 6.44 0.32
CA SER A 58 -25.63 7.79 -0.11
C SER A 58 -24.74 8.20 -1.29
N ARG A 59 -25.26 9.02 -2.20
CA ARG A 59 -24.49 9.53 -3.34
C ARG A 59 -23.19 10.25 -2.93
N PRO A 60 -23.15 11.06 -1.85
CA PRO A 60 -21.91 11.65 -1.36
C PRO A 60 -20.85 10.61 -0.95
N HIS A 61 -21.22 9.57 -0.19
CA HIS A 61 -20.27 8.52 0.20
C HIS A 61 -19.74 7.75 -1.01
N LEU A 62 -20.61 7.43 -1.97
CA LEU A 62 -20.20 6.81 -3.22
C LEU A 62 -19.21 7.70 -4.00
N ASN A 63 -19.50 9.00 -4.11
CA ASN A 63 -18.63 9.94 -4.82
C ASN A 63 -17.23 10.02 -4.16
N ASP A 64 -17.16 10.07 -2.83
CA ASP A 64 -15.90 10.10 -2.09
C ASP A 64 -15.13 8.78 -2.25
N LEU A 65 -15.80 7.63 -2.13
CA LEU A 65 -15.20 6.30 -2.33
C LEU A 65 -14.62 6.16 -3.74
N ALA A 66 -15.38 6.58 -4.75
CA ALA A 66 -14.95 6.54 -6.15
C ALA A 66 -13.73 7.43 -6.38
N ARG A 67 -13.70 8.63 -5.78
CA ARG A 67 -12.55 9.53 -5.87
C ARG A 67 -11.31 8.94 -5.21
N VAL A 68 -11.46 8.32 -4.04
CA VAL A 68 -10.36 7.60 -3.38
C VAL A 68 -9.88 6.45 -4.26
N ALA A 69 -10.79 5.66 -4.83
CA ALA A 69 -10.41 4.54 -5.69
C ALA A 69 -9.60 5.01 -6.92
N GLU A 70 -10.11 6.00 -7.64
CA GLU A 70 -9.49 6.57 -8.85
C GLU A 70 -8.21 7.38 -8.56
N SER A 71 -7.94 7.70 -7.30
CA SER A 71 -6.68 8.33 -6.90
C SER A 71 -5.47 7.38 -6.94
N VAL A 72 -5.68 6.07 -6.78
CA VAL A 72 -4.58 5.09 -6.75
C VAL A 72 -3.97 4.87 -8.15
N PRO A 73 -4.75 4.68 -9.24
CA PRO A 73 -4.20 4.66 -10.59
C PRO A 73 -3.45 5.93 -10.95
N LEU A 74 -3.98 7.10 -10.54
CA LEU A 74 -3.33 8.39 -10.78
C LEU A 74 -1.99 8.47 -10.04
N LEU A 75 -1.96 8.09 -8.76
CA LEU A 75 -0.75 8.03 -7.95
C LEU A 75 0.31 7.13 -8.60
N PHE A 76 -0.04 5.88 -8.87
CA PHE A 76 0.93 4.89 -9.33
C PHE A 76 1.52 5.20 -10.71
N ARG A 77 0.77 5.93 -11.56
CA ARG A 77 1.27 6.41 -12.85
C ARG A 77 2.20 7.64 -12.75
N GLN A 78 2.16 8.37 -11.63
CA GLN A 78 3.02 9.53 -11.38
C GLN A 78 4.27 9.19 -10.55
N LEU A 79 4.36 7.99 -10.00
CA LEU A 79 5.52 7.57 -9.23
C LEU A 79 6.67 7.19 -10.16
N PRO A 80 7.92 7.57 -9.81
CA PRO A 80 9.12 7.13 -10.52
C PRO A 80 9.52 5.69 -10.16
N LEU A 81 8.52 4.82 -10.01
CA LEU A 81 8.66 3.40 -9.65
C LEU A 81 7.69 2.59 -10.52
N PRO A 82 8.08 1.39 -11.00
CA PRO A 82 7.25 0.59 -11.90
C PRO A 82 6.09 -0.14 -11.17
N LEU A 83 5.48 0.48 -10.17
CA LEU A 83 4.50 -0.15 -9.28
C LEU A 83 3.14 -0.41 -9.95
N TRP A 84 2.80 0.32 -11.03
CA TRP A 84 1.55 0.14 -11.75
C TRP A 84 1.58 -1.15 -12.58
N ALA A 85 1.17 -2.26 -11.97
CA ALA A 85 1.10 -3.57 -12.58
C ALA A 85 -0.24 -4.29 -12.26
N PRO A 86 -1.39 -3.67 -12.59
CA PRO A 86 -2.72 -4.22 -12.30
C PRO A 86 -3.00 -5.51 -13.10
N PRO A 87 -4.08 -6.24 -12.76
CA PRO A 87 -4.57 -7.36 -13.56
C PRO A 87 -4.81 -6.97 -15.02
N LYS A 88 -4.58 -7.91 -15.94
CA LYS A 88 -4.95 -7.75 -17.36
C LYS A 88 -6.41 -8.15 -17.55
N GLY A 89 -7.07 -7.58 -18.56
CA GLY A 89 -8.33 -8.14 -19.07
C GLY A 89 -9.62 -7.48 -18.57
N GLY A 90 -9.57 -6.26 -18.02
CA GLY A 90 -10.78 -5.49 -17.71
C GLY A 90 -10.60 -4.52 -16.56
N LYS A 91 -11.73 -4.00 -16.07
CA LYS A 91 -11.78 -3.20 -14.85
C LYS A 91 -11.69 -4.13 -13.64
N ALA A 92 -10.91 -3.72 -12.65
CA ALA A 92 -10.81 -4.49 -11.41
C ALA A 92 -12.02 -4.25 -10.51
N GLU A 93 -12.32 -5.21 -9.64
CA GLU A 93 -13.51 -5.15 -8.81
C GLU A 93 -13.24 -4.63 -7.40
N ILE A 94 -14.12 -3.76 -6.91
CA ILE A 94 -14.19 -3.32 -5.52
C ILE A 94 -15.56 -3.70 -4.99
N ARG A 95 -15.61 -4.54 -3.96
CA ARG A 95 -16.86 -5.00 -3.34
C ARG A 95 -16.93 -4.53 -1.90
N ILE A 96 -17.94 -3.70 -1.61
CA ILE A 96 -18.28 -3.26 -0.26
C ILE A 96 -19.35 -4.22 0.26
N CYS A 97 -18.94 -5.15 1.12
CA CYS A 97 -19.78 -6.18 1.73
C CYS A 97 -20.57 -5.58 2.88
N LYS A 98 -21.83 -5.99 3.06
CA LYS A 98 -22.69 -5.41 4.10
C LYS A 98 -22.09 -5.56 5.51
N ASP A 99 -21.57 -6.75 5.83
CA ASP A 99 -21.07 -7.13 7.14
C ASP A 99 -19.96 -8.19 7.04
N GLU A 100 -19.46 -8.66 8.18
CA GLU A 100 -18.43 -9.71 8.25
C GLU A 100 -18.87 -11.03 7.62
N THR A 101 -20.14 -11.41 7.79
CA THR A 101 -20.67 -12.67 7.24
C THR A 101 -20.59 -12.65 5.71
N SER A 102 -21.06 -11.57 5.09
CA SER A 102 -20.93 -11.40 3.63
C SER A 102 -19.47 -11.31 3.19
N PHE A 103 -18.65 -10.54 3.91
CA PHE A 103 -17.23 -10.39 3.61
C PHE A 103 -16.49 -11.73 3.60
N VAL A 104 -16.72 -12.58 4.60
CA VAL A 104 -16.13 -13.92 4.70
C VAL A 104 -16.69 -14.86 3.63
N ALA A 105 -18.00 -14.80 3.34
CA ALA A 105 -18.61 -15.59 2.27
C ALA A 105 -18.01 -15.28 0.89
N ARG A 106 -17.50 -14.06 0.68
CA ARG A 106 -16.78 -13.64 -0.54
C ARG A 106 -15.28 -13.99 -0.54
N GLY A 107 -14.77 -14.63 0.51
CA GLY A 107 -13.38 -15.06 0.64
C GLY A 107 -12.50 -14.11 1.46
N GLY A 108 -13.09 -13.15 2.17
CA GLY A 108 -12.39 -12.29 3.12
C GLY A 108 -11.96 -13.02 4.40
N PRO A 109 -10.81 -12.69 5.02
CA PRO A 109 -10.38 -13.31 6.28
C PRO A 109 -11.21 -12.85 7.48
N ILE A 110 -11.58 -13.76 8.37
CA ILE A 110 -12.30 -13.44 9.63
C ILE A 110 -11.51 -12.39 10.44
N GLY A 111 -12.20 -11.36 10.92
CA GLY A 111 -11.66 -10.25 11.70
C GLY A 111 -10.82 -9.25 10.88
N ALA A 112 -10.77 -9.37 9.55
CA ALA A 112 -10.20 -8.34 8.68
C ALA A 112 -11.25 -7.30 8.30
N ALA A 113 -10.79 -6.09 8.03
CA ALA A 113 -11.62 -4.93 7.72
C ALA A 113 -11.66 -4.65 6.21
N GLY A 114 -10.56 -4.98 5.52
CA GLY A 114 -10.42 -5.03 4.08
C GLY A 114 -9.53 -6.20 3.70
N PHE A 115 -9.59 -6.60 2.43
CA PHE A 115 -8.74 -7.65 1.88
C PHE A 115 -8.67 -7.57 0.37
N TYR A 116 -7.46 -7.54 -0.16
CA TYR A 116 -7.18 -7.80 -1.55
C TYR A 116 -7.10 -9.31 -1.85
N HIS A 117 -8.07 -9.83 -2.61
CA HIS A 117 -8.13 -11.22 -3.02
C HIS A 117 -7.35 -11.47 -4.32
N GLY A 118 -6.05 -11.73 -4.22
CA GLY A 118 -5.13 -11.86 -5.37
C GLY A 118 -5.59 -12.79 -6.50
N ARG A 119 -6.19 -13.94 -6.21
CA ARG A 119 -6.68 -14.87 -7.25
C ARG A 119 -7.89 -14.36 -8.05
N GLN A 120 -8.72 -13.52 -7.43
CA GLN A 120 -9.93 -12.97 -8.04
C GLN A 120 -9.69 -11.55 -8.55
N ALA A 121 -8.53 -10.96 -8.25
CA ALA A 121 -8.23 -9.57 -8.57
C ALA A 121 -9.31 -8.59 -8.04
N THR A 122 -9.81 -8.86 -6.84
CA THR A 122 -10.91 -8.13 -6.21
C THR A 122 -10.47 -7.55 -4.87
N VAL A 123 -10.86 -6.31 -4.60
CA VAL A 123 -10.77 -5.71 -3.26
C VAL A 123 -12.09 -5.90 -2.55
N LEU A 124 -12.06 -6.48 -1.35
CA LEU A 124 -13.20 -6.65 -0.47
C LEU A 124 -13.06 -5.68 0.71
N ILE A 125 -14.15 -4.99 1.08
CA ILE A 125 -14.20 -4.08 2.23
C ILE A 125 -15.43 -4.37 3.06
N ARG A 126 -15.30 -4.34 4.39
CA ARG A 126 -16.42 -4.38 5.33
C ARG A 126 -17.14 -3.03 5.39
N GLY A 127 -18.32 -2.96 4.79
CA GLY A 127 -19.18 -1.78 4.70
C GLY A 127 -19.72 -1.33 6.06
N ASP A 128 -20.04 -2.27 6.95
CA ASP A 128 -20.46 -1.96 8.33
C ASP A 128 -19.42 -1.14 9.10
N LEU A 129 -18.14 -1.49 8.93
CA LEU A 129 -17.02 -0.76 9.55
C LEU A 129 -16.66 0.53 8.81
N LEU A 130 -16.93 0.61 7.50
CA LEU A 130 -16.72 1.82 6.71
C LEU A 130 -17.73 2.91 7.07
N LEU A 131 -19.00 2.53 7.23
CA LEU A 131 -20.07 3.45 7.61
C LEU A 131 -20.06 3.78 9.09
N ASN A 132 -19.75 2.79 9.94
CA ASN A 132 -19.76 2.92 11.40
C ASN A 132 -18.42 2.44 11.98
N PRO A 133 -17.33 3.21 11.81
CA PRO A 133 -16.04 2.80 12.33
C PRO A 133 -16.09 2.70 13.87
N PRO A 134 -15.69 1.56 14.47
CA PRO A 134 -15.73 1.40 15.91
C PRO A 134 -14.79 2.41 16.58
N GLN A 135 -15.26 3.05 17.66
CA GLN A 135 -14.52 4.09 18.37
C GLN A 135 -13.23 3.56 19.03
N ALA A 136 -13.11 2.25 19.27
CA ALA A 136 -11.85 1.63 19.70
C ALA A 136 -11.80 0.10 19.43
N ARG A 137 -10.62 -0.35 18.95
CA ARG A 137 -9.93 -1.62 19.30
C ARG A 137 -10.18 -2.97 18.59
N ALA A 138 -10.99 -3.10 17.53
CA ALA A 138 -11.34 -4.44 17.04
C ALA A 138 -10.71 -4.91 15.71
N THR A 139 -10.04 -4.07 14.92
CA THR A 139 -9.71 -4.42 13.51
C THR A 139 -8.21 -4.39 13.21
N ARG A 140 -7.76 -5.31 12.34
CA ARG A 140 -6.35 -5.48 11.92
C ARG A 140 -5.77 -4.21 11.28
N LEU A 141 -6.62 -3.39 10.66
CA LEU A 141 -6.35 -2.05 10.15
C LEU A 141 -7.48 -1.15 10.65
N ARG A 142 -7.16 0.02 11.21
CA ARG A 142 -8.21 0.99 11.56
C ARG A 142 -8.88 1.47 10.29
N ILE A 143 -10.20 1.31 10.22
CA ILE A 143 -11.00 1.98 9.21
C ILE A 143 -11.22 3.41 9.71
N GLY A 144 -10.46 4.34 9.12
CA GLY A 144 -10.76 5.76 9.23
C GLY A 144 -11.73 6.17 8.13
N PRO A 145 -12.58 7.19 8.35
CA PRO A 145 -13.47 7.74 7.32
C PRO A 145 -12.70 8.31 6.11
N ASP A 146 -11.38 8.49 6.26
CA ASP A 146 -10.51 9.07 5.26
C ASP A 146 -10.21 8.12 4.09
N GLY A 147 -10.57 6.83 4.15
CA GLY A 147 -10.37 5.90 3.02
C GLY A 147 -8.97 5.27 2.94
N ASP A 148 -8.14 5.43 3.98
CA ASP A 148 -6.78 4.86 4.07
C ASP A 148 -6.77 3.33 3.85
N LEU A 149 -7.77 2.62 4.41
CA LEU A 149 -7.91 1.18 4.17
C LEU A 149 -8.12 0.87 2.69
N LEU A 150 -9.01 1.61 2.02
CA LEU A 150 -9.26 1.38 0.60
C LEU A 150 -7.98 1.64 -0.21
N VAL A 151 -7.24 2.71 0.10
CA VAL A 151 -5.93 2.96 -0.53
C VAL A 151 -4.97 1.81 -0.29
N HIS A 152 -4.87 1.29 0.93
CA HIS A 152 -4.02 0.14 1.27
C HIS A 152 -4.34 -1.07 0.37
N GLU A 153 -5.61 -1.49 0.32
CA GLU A 153 -6.00 -2.66 -0.47
C GLU A 153 -5.85 -2.42 -1.98
N LEU A 154 -6.12 -1.21 -2.45
CA LEU A 154 -5.91 -0.84 -3.85
C LEU A 154 -4.44 -0.77 -4.24
N CYS A 155 -3.52 -0.49 -3.31
CA CYS A 155 -2.09 -0.60 -3.57
C CYS A 155 -1.72 -2.05 -3.90
N HIS A 156 -2.23 -3.02 -3.14
CA HIS A 156 -2.02 -4.45 -3.45
C HIS A 156 -2.59 -4.82 -4.82
N LEU A 157 -3.78 -4.34 -5.16
CA LEU A 157 -4.38 -4.54 -6.48
C LEU A 157 -3.57 -3.89 -7.60
N ALA A 158 -3.09 -2.66 -7.41
CA ALA A 158 -2.23 -1.97 -8.37
C ALA A 158 -0.92 -2.74 -8.59
N MET A 159 -0.44 -3.46 -7.57
CA MET A 159 0.73 -4.34 -7.64
C MET A 159 0.38 -5.80 -8.00
N HIS A 160 -0.82 -6.12 -8.50
CA HIS A 160 -1.28 -7.52 -8.70
C HIS A 160 -0.27 -8.46 -9.37
N ARG A 161 0.41 -8.00 -10.44
CA ARG A 161 1.32 -8.84 -11.23
C ARG A 161 2.67 -9.08 -10.55
N TYR A 162 2.91 -8.47 -9.40
CA TYR A 162 4.05 -8.76 -8.56
C TYR A 162 3.79 -10.02 -7.73
N HIS A 163 3.96 -11.19 -8.36
CA HIS A 163 3.57 -12.48 -7.78
C HIS A 163 4.39 -12.94 -6.56
N ASN A 164 5.55 -12.34 -6.31
CA ASN A 164 6.52 -12.81 -5.32
C ASN A 164 7.29 -11.68 -4.62
N LEU A 165 6.66 -10.52 -4.43
CA LEU A 165 7.27 -9.52 -3.55
C LEU A 165 7.32 -10.07 -2.11
N PRO A 166 8.44 -9.85 -1.39
CA PRO A 166 8.49 -10.10 0.04
C PRO A 166 7.35 -9.35 0.75
N PRO A 167 6.71 -9.97 1.77
CA PRO A 167 5.56 -9.38 2.43
C PRO A 167 5.88 -8.02 3.07
N TRP A 168 7.08 -7.84 3.62
CA TRP A 168 7.50 -6.54 4.18
C TRP A 168 7.47 -5.43 3.12
N LEU A 169 7.79 -5.74 1.87
CA LEU A 169 7.84 -4.76 0.79
C LEU A 169 6.43 -4.44 0.28
N SER A 170 5.61 -5.46 0.01
CA SER A 170 4.23 -5.24 -0.44
C SER A 170 3.38 -4.52 0.62
N GLU A 171 3.45 -4.98 1.88
CA GLU A 171 2.68 -4.38 2.97
C GLU A 171 3.24 -3.00 3.35
N GLY A 172 4.56 -2.83 3.37
CA GLY A 172 5.18 -1.54 3.65
C GLY A 172 4.84 -0.48 2.60
N LEU A 173 4.77 -0.84 1.31
CA LEU A 173 4.34 0.07 0.25
C LEU A 173 2.87 0.45 0.42
N ALA A 174 1.99 -0.53 0.68
CA ALA A 174 0.57 -0.28 0.92
C ALA A 174 0.35 0.64 2.14
N GLU A 175 1.08 0.42 3.24
CA GLU A 175 1.07 1.30 4.42
C GLU A 175 1.65 2.70 4.15
N TYR A 176 2.73 2.80 3.36
CA TYR A 176 3.35 4.09 3.06
C TYR A 176 2.39 4.98 2.26
N PHE A 177 1.74 4.44 1.23
CA PHE A 177 0.79 5.21 0.43
C PHE A 177 -0.50 5.49 1.20
N SER A 178 -1.00 4.54 2.00
CA SER A 178 -2.19 4.77 2.82
C SER A 178 -1.96 5.85 3.88
N CYS A 179 -0.81 5.87 4.58
CA CYS A 179 -0.53 6.91 5.58
C CYS A 179 -0.26 8.30 4.96
N SER A 180 0.15 8.34 3.68
CA SER A 180 0.36 9.57 2.91
C SER A 180 -0.93 10.15 2.32
N HIS A 181 -2.02 9.39 2.38
CA HIS A 181 -3.35 9.84 1.98
C HIS A 181 -3.91 10.85 2.99
N LEU A 182 -4.56 11.89 2.48
CA LEU A 182 -5.21 12.96 3.25
C LEU A 182 -6.73 12.83 3.26
N GLY A 183 -7.28 11.76 2.69
CA GLY A 183 -8.70 11.63 2.42
C GLY A 183 -9.12 12.22 1.07
N LYS A 184 -10.30 11.82 0.60
CA LYS A 184 -10.93 12.34 -0.62
C LYS A 184 -10.00 12.33 -1.85
N GLY A 185 -9.18 11.28 -1.98
CA GLY A 185 -8.28 11.06 -3.11
C GLY A 185 -7.09 12.02 -3.18
N ALA A 186 -6.71 12.62 -2.05
CA ALA A 186 -5.58 13.53 -1.94
C ALA A 186 -4.39 12.87 -1.24
N PHE A 187 -3.17 13.16 -1.69
CA PHE A 187 -1.92 12.67 -1.07
C PHE A 187 -0.95 13.82 -0.80
N ASN A 188 -0.15 13.68 0.24
CA ASN A 188 0.93 14.60 0.56
C ASN A 188 2.16 13.86 1.11
N PHE A 189 3.16 13.72 0.24
CA PHE A 189 4.41 13.03 0.56
C PHE A 189 5.41 13.94 1.28
N SER A 190 5.27 15.27 1.16
CA SER A 190 6.13 16.22 1.89
C SER A 190 6.00 16.16 3.41
N GLU A 191 4.92 15.53 3.90
CA GLU A 191 4.65 15.36 5.33
C GLU A 191 4.74 13.90 5.80
N SER A 192 5.24 12.99 4.96
CA SER A 192 5.32 11.54 5.27
C SER A 192 6.00 11.30 6.62
N THR A 193 7.14 11.96 6.85
CA THR A 193 7.91 11.90 8.10
C THR A 193 7.14 12.40 9.33
N ARG A 194 6.19 13.33 9.17
CA ARG A 194 5.34 13.81 10.27
C ARG A 194 4.14 12.88 10.48
N ARG A 195 3.57 12.34 9.40
CA ARG A 195 2.35 11.53 9.41
C ARG A 195 2.58 10.09 9.87
N ILE A 196 3.72 9.48 9.54
CA ILE A 196 4.05 8.11 9.92
C ILE A 196 3.95 7.89 11.44
N PRO A 197 4.57 8.72 12.31
CA PRO A 197 4.37 8.62 13.75
C PRO A 197 2.90 8.71 14.15
N GLN A 198 2.15 9.67 13.61
CA GLN A 198 0.72 9.85 13.92
C GLN A 198 -0.09 8.61 13.54
N HIS A 199 0.18 8.02 12.38
CA HIS A 199 -0.43 6.79 11.89
C HIS A 199 -0.16 5.61 12.83
N ILE A 200 1.12 5.37 13.16
CA ILE A 200 1.52 4.29 14.08
C ILE A 200 0.90 4.48 15.47
N ARG A 201 0.81 5.72 15.96
CA ARG A 201 0.20 6.04 17.27
C ARG A 201 -1.31 5.81 17.31
N LYS A 202 -2.00 5.71 16.16
CA LYS A 202 -3.41 5.27 16.13
C LYS A 202 -3.57 3.83 16.65
N PHE A 203 -2.53 3.00 16.52
CA PHE A 203 -2.49 1.61 16.99
C PHE A 203 -1.72 1.45 18.30
N TYR A 204 -0.69 2.27 18.49
CA TYR A 204 0.19 2.25 19.65
C TYR A 204 0.24 3.60 20.38
N PRO A 205 -0.84 3.99 21.10
CA PRO A 205 -0.89 5.25 21.85
C PRO A 205 0.29 5.38 22.80
N VAL A 206 0.84 6.59 22.93
CA VAL A 206 2.08 6.85 23.67
C VAL A 206 1.93 6.53 25.16
N GLU A 207 0.74 6.70 25.72
CA GLU A 207 0.40 6.46 27.12
C GLU A 207 0.55 4.97 27.48
N ARG A 208 0.24 4.09 26.53
CA ARG A 208 0.34 2.62 26.71
C ARG A 208 1.66 2.06 26.18
N PHE A 209 2.23 2.69 25.16
CA PHE A 209 3.43 2.23 24.46
C PHE A 209 4.44 3.37 24.32
N PRO A 210 5.04 3.85 25.43
CA PRO A 210 6.00 4.95 25.39
C PRO A 210 7.23 4.62 24.54
N ILE A 211 7.66 3.35 24.58
CA ILE A 211 8.64 2.76 23.68
C ILE A 211 7.95 1.67 22.87
N LEU A 212 8.00 1.77 21.55
CA LEU A 212 7.43 0.78 20.65
C LEU A 212 8.47 -0.29 20.30
N GLU A 213 8.29 -1.48 20.86
CA GLU A 213 9.09 -2.66 20.52
C GLU A 213 8.72 -3.18 19.12
N LEU A 214 9.66 -3.23 18.19
CA LEU A 214 9.43 -3.71 16.82
C LEU A 214 10.20 -5.02 16.58
N PRO A 215 9.70 -5.95 15.74
CA PRO A 215 10.51 -7.07 15.27
C PRO A 215 11.81 -6.54 14.64
N SER A 216 12.89 -7.31 14.76
CA SER A 216 14.14 -6.99 14.06
C SER A 216 13.89 -6.92 12.54
N LEU A 217 14.68 -6.13 11.83
CA LEU A 217 14.64 -6.09 10.38
C LEU A 217 15.05 -7.43 9.78
N GLN A 218 15.95 -8.17 10.43
CA GLN A 218 16.34 -9.51 9.99
C GLN A 218 15.16 -10.47 10.02
N ALA A 219 14.50 -10.64 11.18
CA ALA A 219 13.29 -11.45 11.31
C ALA A 219 12.20 -11.00 10.34
N LEU A 220 11.98 -9.69 10.18
CA LEU A 220 10.93 -9.20 9.30
C LEU A 220 11.20 -9.55 7.83
N THR A 221 12.43 -9.31 7.37
CA THR A 221 12.78 -9.44 5.95
C THR A 221 13.00 -10.89 5.53
N SER A 222 13.23 -11.80 6.47
CA SER A 222 13.31 -13.24 6.20
C SER A 222 11.95 -13.93 6.03
N LEU A 223 10.84 -13.28 6.40
CA LEU A 223 9.51 -13.90 6.32
C LEU A 223 9.08 -14.13 4.86
N THR A 224 8.72 -15.37 4.55
CA THR A 224 7.88 -15.68 3.39
C THR A 224 6.45 -15.17 3.61
N SER A 225 5.68 -15.00 2.53
CA SER A 225 4.26 -14.62 2.65
C SER A 225 3.45 -15.60 3.51
N ARG A 226 3.79 -16.90 3.48
CA ARG A 226 3.14 -17.92 4.31
C ARG A 226 3.46 -17.71 5.79
N GLU A 227 4.72 -17.45 6.12
CA GLU A 227 5.15 -17.21 7.50
C GLU A 227 4.57 -15.91 8.04
N TRP A 228 4.51 -14.85 7.22
CA TRP A 228 3.85 -13.59 7.58
C TRP A 228 2.37 -13.78 7.91
N ILE A 229 1.63 -14.49 7.06
CA ILE A 229 0.20 -14.77 7.31
C ILE A 229 0.04 -15.62 8.58
N ARG A 230 0.87 -16.65 8.74
CA ARG A 230 0.84 -17.53 9.92
C ARG A 230 1.13 -16.73 11.19
N SER A 231 2.20 -15.94 11.22
CA SER A 231 2.59 -15.14 12.38
C SER A 231 1.50 -14.14 12.73
N ASN A 232 0.93 -13.45 11.74
CA ASN A 232 -0.13 -12.47 11.97
C ASN A 232 -1.43 -13.11 12.53
N ASN A 233 -1.77 -14.32 12.07
CA ASN A 233 -2.96 -15.04 12.55
C ASN A 233 -2.80 -15.57 13.98
N THR A 234 -1.58 -15.94 14.40
CA THR A 234 -1.32 -16.47 15.75
C THR A 234 -0.96 -15.41 16.79
N MET A 235 -0.61 -14.21 16.34
CA MET A 235 -0.16 -13.11 17.21
C MET A 235 -1.33 -12.44 17.96
N ASP A 236 -1.06 -11.97 19.19
CA ASP A 236 -2.02 -11.17 19.97
C ASP A 236 -2.48 -9.96 19.17
N ALA A 237 -3.77 -9.61 19.28
CA ALA A 237 -4.36 -8.54 18.48
C ALA A 237 -3.63 -7.20 18.66
N ASN A 238 -3.06 -6.92 19.83
CA ASN A 238 -2.29 -5.70 20.08
C ASN A 238 -0.91 -5.73 19.40
N GLU A 239 -0.37 -6.89 19.05
CA GLU A 239 0.96 -7.00 18.44
C GLU A 239 0.93 -7.07 16.91
N ARG A 240 -0.24 -7.39 16.32
CA ARG A 240 -0.40 -7.63 14.87
C ARG A 240 0.05 -6.49 13.96
N TYR A 241 0.03 -5.24 14.44
CA TYR A 241 0.47 -4.10 13.63
C TYR A 241 2.00 -3.85 13.69
N ARG A 242 2.76 -4.50 14.58
CA ARG A 242 4.22 -4.28 14.69
C ARG A 242 4.98 -4.63 13.39
N PRO A 243 4.70 -5.75 12.70
CA PRO A 243 5.35 -6.06 11.42
C PRO A 243 5.05 -5.00 10.35
N TYR A 244 3.80 -4.55 10.25
CA TYR A 244 3.37 -3.48 9.33
C TYR A 244 4.07 -2.15 9.64
N ALA A 245 4.13 -1.76 10.91
CA ALA A 245 4.85 -0.57 11.34
C ALA A 245 6.34 -0.66 10.95
N THR A 246 6.97 -1.81 11.16
CA THR A 246 8.38 -2.02 10.80
C THR A 246 8.61 -1.93 9.29
N ALA A 247 7.75 -2.58 8.51
CA ALA A 247 7.73 -2.51 7.06
C ALA A 247 7.56 -1.06 6.55
N LEU A 248 6.63 -0.30 7.14
CA LEU A 248 6.41 1.11 6.83
C LEU A 248 7.67 1.96 7.08
N LEU A 249 8.34 1.79 8.22
CA LEU A 249 9.58 2.53 8.51
C LEU A 249 10.70 2.19 7.52
N LEU A 250 10.80 0.91 7.12
CA LEU A 250 11.78 0.45 6.14
C LEU A 250 11.48 1.01 4.74
N ILE A 251 10.22 1.06 4.32
CA ILE A 251 9.82 1.65 3.04
C ILE A 251 10.04 3.16 3.03
N HIS A 252 9.73 3.86 4.12
CA HIS A 252 10.10 5.27 4.27
C HIS A 252 11.60 5.49 4.05
N TYR A 253 12.45 4.64 4.64
CA TYR A 253 13.90 4.70 4.45
C TYR A 253 14.34 4.56 2.99
N HIS A 254 13.69 3.71 2.20
CA HIS A 254 14.00 3.54 0.77
C HIS A 254 13.46 4.69 -0.09
N LEU A 255 12.22 5.14 0.16
CA LEU A 255 11.56 6.14 -0.68
C LEU A 255 12.07 7.57 -0.40
N GLU A 256 12.31 7.90 0.86
CA GLU A 256 12.69 9.24 1.30
C GLU A 256 14.19 9.36 1.59
N GLY A 257 14.93 8.26 1.49
CA GLY A 257 16.36 8.19 1.77
C GLY A 257 17.28 8.76 0.71
N GLY A 258 16.73 9.20 -0.42
CA GLY A 258 17.47 9.82 -1.51
C GLY A 258 17.25 9.12 -2.86
N PRO A 259 17.73 9.74 -3.95
CA PRO A 259 17.57 9.22 -5.31
C PRO A 259 18.20 7.85 -5.53
N GLU A 260 19.35 7.57 -4.91
CA GLU A 260 20.06 6.30 -5.04
C GLU A 260 19.21 5.13 -4.55
N ARG A 261 18.67 5.21 -3.32
CA ARG A 261 17.81 4.16 -2.75
C ARG A 261 16.52 3.94 -3.53
N ARG A 262 15.94 5.02 -4.07
CA ARG A 262 14.78 4.92 -4.96
C ARG A 262 15.13 4.20 -6.26
N ASN A 263 16.30 4.48 -6.83
CA ASN A 263 16.76 3.81 -8.05
C ASN A 263 17.03 2.33 -7.80
N GLU A 264 17.64 1.96 -6.67
CA GLU A 264 17.81 0.56 -6.25
C GLU A 264 16.46 -0.17 -6.14
N LEU A 265 15.48 0.47 -5.48
CA LEU A 265 14.13 -0.07 -5.39
C LEU A 265 13.47 -0.22 -6.77
N SER A 266 13.60 0.79 -7.62
CA SER A 266 13.05 0.78 -8.98
C SER A 266 13.65 -0.34 -9.83
N ASN A 267 14.96 -0.55 -9.75
CA ASN A 267 15.68 -1.60 -10.48
C ASN A 267 15.18 -2.99 -10.06
N TYR A 268 15.08 -3.24 -8.75
CA TYR A 268 14.55 -4.50 -8.25
C TYR A 268 13.10 -4.75 -8.68
N LEU A 269 12.23 -3.74 -8.57
CA LEU A 269 10.83 -3.88 -8.98
C LEU A 269 10.75 -4.15 -10.49
N THR A 270 11.55 -3.46 -11.30
CA THR A 270 11.65 -3.70 -12.74
C THR A 270 12.06 -5.15 -13.03
N GLU A 271 13.06 -5.65 -12.32
CA GLU A 271 13.53 -7.03 -12.47
C GLU A 271 12.47 -8.05 -12.05
N LYS A 272 11.76 -7.82 -10.94
CA LYS A 272 10.67 -8.71 -10.50
C LYS A 272 9.50 -8.73 -11.49
N LEU A 273 9.17 -7.60 -12.09
CA LEU A 273 8.10 -7.50 -13.06
C LEU A 273 8.45 -8.16 -14.41
N THR A 274 9.71 -8.02 -14.84
CA THR A 274 10.19 -8.56 -16.12
C THR A 274 10.58 -10.04 -16.01
N ASN A 275 11.14 -10.46 -14.88
CA ASN A 275 11.63 -11.80 -14.62
C ASN A 275 11.07 -12.38 -13.30
N PRO A 276 9.77 -12.66 -13.23
CA PRO A 276 9.09 -13.04 -11.97
C PRO A 276 9.61 -14.35 -11.36
N ARG A 277 10.31 -15.19 -12.13
CA ARG A 277 10.89 -16.45 -11.65
C ARG A 277 12.27 -16.28 -11.00
N ILE A 278 12.94 -15.15 -11.19
CA ILE A 278 14.29 -14.94 -10.64
C ILE A 278 14.18 -14.62 -9.15
N GLN A 279 14.89 -15.41 -8.35
CA GLN A 279 15.13 -15.10 -6.95
C GLN A 279 16.22 -14.02 -6.86
N THR A 280 15.82 -12.78 -7.07
CA THR A 280 16.63 -11.64 -6.66
C THR A 280 16.32 -11.30 -5.22
N ASN A 281 17.38 -11.03 -4.48
CA ASN A 281 17.29 -10.45 -3.15
C ASN A 281 16.67 -9.05 -3.30
N PRO A 282 15.75 -8.66 -2.41
CA PRO A 282 15.25 -7.31 -2.39
C PRO A 282 16.38 -6.29 -2.26
N PRO A 283 16.19 -5.08 -2.83
CA PRO A 283 17.21 -4.04 -2.90
C PRO A 283 17.53 -3.55 -1.48
N PRO A 284 18.78 -3.14 -1.25
CA PRO A 284 19.66 -3.99 -0.47
C PRO A 284 19.66 -3.70 1.03
N ILE A 285 19.91 -4.80 1.74
CA ILE A 285 20.84 -4.98 2.88
C ILE A 285 20.64 -3.98 4.01
N ILE A 286 19.96 -4.47 5.05
CA ILE A 286 19.99 -3.90 6.39
C ILE A 286 21.46 -3.76 6.79
N ALA A 287 21.99 -2.54 6.71
CA ALA A 287 23.28 -2.25 7.32
C ALA A 287 23.17 -2.66 8.80
N ASN A 288 24.24 -3.22 9.38
CA ASN A 288 24.20 -3.71 10.76
C ASN A 288 23.76 -2.62 11.76
N ASP A 289 23.90 -1.34 11.39
CA ASP A 289 23.51 -0.16 12.18
C ASP A 289 22.15 0.44 11.78
N LEU A 290 21.44 -0.11 10.80
CA LEU A 290 20.22 0.49 10.26
C LEU A 290 19.11 0.60 11.31
N GLU A 291 18.92 -0.42 12.14
CA GLU A 291 17.97 -0.39 13.25
C GLU A 291 18.25 0.74 14.23
N GLU A 292 19.52 0.93 14.59
CA GLU A 292 19.95 2.02 15.46
C GLU A 292 19.72 3.38 14.79
N ARG A 293 20.03 3.50 13.50
CA ARG A 293 19.80 4.72 12.72
C ARG A 293 18.32 5.05 12.60
N LEU A 294 17.45 4.07 12.36
CA LEU A 294 16.00 4.25 12.35
C LEU A 294 15.53 4.71 13.73
N ALA A 295 15.96 4.07 14.81
CA ALA A 295 15.59 4.46 16.16
C ALA A 295 16.01 5.90 16.49
N LYS A 296 17.25 6.29 16.13
CA LYS A 296 17.74 7.66 16.28
C LYS A 296 16.98 8.65 15.42
N PHE A 297 16.63 8.30 14.18
CA PHE A 297 15.92 9.17 13.25
C PHE A 297 14.48 9.48 13.70
N TRP A 298 13.77 8.47 14.22
CA TRP A 298 12.36 8.56 14.58
C TRP A 298 12.10 9.12 15.99
N LYS A 299 13.05 8.94 16.92
CA LYS A 299 12.94 9.46 18.30
C LYS A 299 12.59 10.96 18.37
N PRO A 300 13.32 11.89 17.71
CA PRO A 300 12.98 13.32 17.75
C PRO A 300 11.68 13.66 17.02
N LYS A 301 11.06 12.72 16.31
CA LYS A 301 9.80 12.88 15.55
C LYS A 301 8.59 12.33 16.30
N GLY A 302 8.74 12.03 17.60
CA GLY A 302 7.65 11.54 18.46
C GLY A 302 7.45 10.02 18.42
N LEU A 303 8.37 9.27 17.81
CA LEU A 303 8.31 7.82 17.72
C LEU A 303 9.57 7.17 18.32
N SER A 304 9.52 6.89 19.62
CA SER A 304 10.54 6.11 20.32
C SER A 304 10.35 4.62 20.02
N ILE A 305 11.30 4.02 19.30
CA ILE A 305 11.28 2.61 18.93
C ILE A 305 12.48 1.87 19.48
N ARG A 306 12.31 0.57 19.70
CA ARG A 306 13.38 -0.38 20.00
C ARG A 306 13.15 -1.63 19.16
N PHE A 307 14.18 -2.12 18.50
CA PHE A 307 14.11 -3.39 17.77
C PHE A 307 14.41 -4.54 18.74
N ARG A 308 13.61 -5.60 18.70
CA ARG A 308 13.80 -6.79 19.52
C ARG A 308 15.07 -7.50 19.06
N LYS A 309 15.91 -7.88 20.02
CA LYS A 309 17.02 -8.81 19.76
C LYS A 309 16.44 -10.22 19.64
N GLU A 310 16.86 -10.95 18.62
CA GLU A 310 16.60 -12.38 18.47
C GLU A 310 17.54 -13.21 19.34
#